data_AF-A0ABC9XQE0-F1
#
_entry.id   AF-A0ABC9XQE0-F1
#
_cell.length_a   1.000
_cell.length_b   1.000
_cell.length_c   1.000
_cell.angle_alpha   90.00
_cell.angle_beta   90.00
_cell.angle_gamma   90.00
#
_symmetry.space_group_name_H-M   'P 1'
#
loop_
_entity.id
_entity.type
_entity.pdbx_description
1 polymer ?
#
loop_
_entity_poly.entity_id
_entity_poly.type
_entity_poly.pdbx_seq_one_letter_code
_entity_poly.pdbx_strand_id
1 'polypeptide(L)'
;MGLGRGRAWGQGSSAPAVRRDVVKIPSTLEVDVEDVTEEAQHVHFSRPLLLSEVLGMEEVLPAEAEILEGLTGPAVFESAWVSRLRRGQRLQLHGCFHAWRILASAPGSGRHFILSSAYQGRFRQRPRQFTGVQELVAGLQPGRPLRVVVTQDCEGQGYDVPPLGVGDRLEAQGLQGNGPSTRLLCHRHGGEEEEEGEELLLPLDLGGGFVEEACNSKKYRLAELLERQSLPCEVRVVAPDPGLERDTLGALPALRLEARLDQPFLVGSFCEEPEEGFEIPPQWLDLSVLLSDEPVHLPAPCTRQSRVEELTEAFYYRLLAQLPSHPAPPPPRPPKPAQAGMGPGGRRSSVPSTSLVSVRPAPPLPPLTTLARSSTPNQYGRRGPPSSAGTESHSDEHDYETVDDNIQKTICKMQTIFPF
;
A
#
# COMPACT_ATOMS: atom_id res chain seq x y z
N MET A 1 61.61 -15.26 -43.16
CA MET A 1 62.18 -13.92 -43.33
C MET A 1 61.45 -13.23 -44.47
N GLY A 2 61.03 -11.98 -44.30
CA GLY A 2 60.40 -11.18 -45.35
C GLY A 2 59.09 -10.53 -44.93
N LEU A 3 59.21 -9.45 -44.17
CA LEU A 3 58.14 -8.52 -43.79
C LEU A 3 57.58 -7.77 -45.02
N GLY A 4 56.27 -7.51 -45.00
CA GLY A 4 55.61 -6.52 -45.85
C GLY A 4 54.38 -5.96 -45.16
N ARG A 5 54.56 -4.86 -44.42
CA ARG A 5 53.52 -3.93 -43.92
C ARG A 5 52.73 -3.41 -45.14
N GLY A 6 51.44 -3.11 -45.14
CA GLY A 6 50.46 -2.76 -44.12
C GLY A 6 49.56 -1.68 -44.74
N ARG A 7 48.26 -1.65 -44.44
CA ARG A 7 47.46 -0.40 -44.35
C ARG A 7 46.12 -0.68 -43.69
N ALA A 8 45.86 0.12 -42.66
CA ALA A 8 44.64 0.15 -41.88
C ALA A 8 43.58 1.03 -42.55
N TRP A 9 42.34 0.55 -42.50
CA TRP A 9 41.05 1.27 -42.52
C TRP A 9 40.12 0.34 -41.74
N GLY A 10 39.28 0.71 -40.78
CA GLY A 10 38.93 1.96 -40.12
C GLY A 10 37.85 1.51 -39.12
N GLN A 11 37.93 1.97 -37.88
CA GLN A 11 36.92 1.68 -36.85
C GLN A 11 35.55 2.20 -37.30
N GLY A 12 34.51 1.39 -37.10
CA GLY A 12 33.13 1.82 -37.33
C GLY A 12 32.11 0.71 -37.54
N SER A 13 32.30 -0.50 -37.00
CA SER A 13 31.21 -1.48 -36.95
C SER A 13 30.39 -1.24 -35.68
N SER A 14 29.41 -0.35 -35.78
CA SER A 14 28.30 -0.35 -34.83
C SER A 14 27.48 -1.59 -35.14
N ALA A 15 27.66 -2.64 -34.34
CA ALA A 15 26.76 -3.78 -34.33
C ALA A 15 25.31 -3.28 -34.20
N PRO A 16 24.33 -3.91 -34.87
CA PRO A 16 22.93 -3.53 -34.72
C PRO A 16 22.55 -3.64 -33.25
N ALA A 17 22.19 -2.51 -32.66
CA ALA A 17 21.67 -2.46 -31.30
C ALA A 17 20.22 -2.97 -31.36
N VAL A 18 20.05 -4.27 -31.14
CA VAL A 18 18.74 -4.91 -31.02
C VAL A 18 18.11 -4.47 -29.70
N ARG A 19 17.02 -3.72 -29.79
CA ARG A 19 16.03 -3.58 -28.72
C ARG A 19 14.74 -4.21 -29.23
N ARG A 20 13.99 -4.87 -28.32
CA ARG A 20 12.68 -5.49 -28.59
C ARG A 20 11.92 -4.64 -29.61
N ASP A 21 11.63 -5.25 -30.75
CA ASP A 21 10.73 -4.74 -31.80
C ASP A 21 11.28 -3.65 -32.74
N VAL A 22 12.54 -3.20 -32.60
CA VAL A 22 13.13 -2.21 -33.53
C VAL A 22 14.53 -2.62 -33.96
N VAL A 23 14.65 -3.16 -35.17
CA VAL A 23 15.92 -3.24 -35.89
C VAL A 23 16.14 -1.91 -36.59
N LYS A 24 17.02 -1.06 -36.04
CA LYS A 24 17.47 0.15 -36.74
C LYS A 24 18.46 -0.24 -37.82
N ILE A 25 17.94 -0.49 -39.02
CA ILE A 25 18.76 -0.66 -40.20
C ILE A 25 19.22 0.74 -40.65
N PRO A 26 20.52 1.04 -40.68
CA PRO A 26 21.02 2.32 -41.18
C PRO A 26 20.62 2.50 -42.64
N SER A 27 20.22 3.71 -43.03
CA SER A 27 19.80 4.03 -44.41
C SER A 27 20.91 3.92 -45.45
N THR A 28 22.15 3.68 -45.03
CA THR A 28 23.32 3.46 -45.89
C THR A 28 23.64 1.98 -46.10
N LEU A 29 22.86 1.07 -45.51
CA LEU A 29 23.03 -0.37 -45.67
C LEU A 29 22.17 -0.84 -46.86
N GLU A 30 22.81 -1.42 -47.87
CA GLU A 30 22.09 -2.16 -48.92
C GLU A 30 21.57 -3.46 -48.28
N VAL A 31 20.26 -3.70 -48.38
CA VAL A 31 19.59 -4.86 -47.81
C VAL A 31 19.02 -5.67 -48.96
N ASP A 32 19.60 -6.84 -49.19
CA ASP A 32 19.02 -7.86 -50.05
C ASP A 32 18.19 -8.82 -49.19
N VAL A 33 16.98 -9.13 -49.64
CA VAL A 33 16.08 -10.10 -48.99
C VAL A 33 16.15 -11.39 -49.81
N GLU A 34 16.76 -12.40 -49.23
CA GLU A 34 16.82 -13.74 -49.80
C GLU A 34 15.87 -14.66 -49.01
N ASP A 35 15.01 -15.37 -49.73
CA ASP A 35 14.14 -16.37 -49.12
C ASP A 35 14.96 -17.64 -48.88
N VAL A 36 15.26 -17.90 -47.60
CA VAL A 36 16.07 -19.05 -47.18
C VAL A 36 15.20 -20.24 -46.72
N THR A 37 13.89 -20.20 -46.95
CA THR A 37 12.95 -21.19 -46.39
C THR A 37 13.23 -22.60 -46.91
N GLU A 38 13.69 -22.74 -48.16
CA GLU A 38 14.02 -24.05 -48.75
C GLU A 38 15.44 -24.54 -48.38
N GLU A 39 16.43 -23.65 -48.24
CA GLU A 39 17.79 -24.03 -47.84
C GLU A 39 17.93 -24.25 -46.32
N ALA A 40 17.06 -23.64 -45.52
CA ALA A 40 17.11 -23.67 -44.06
C ALA A 40 16.13 -24.68 -43.42
N GLN A 41 15.80 -25.79 -44.09
CA GLN A 41 14.92 -26.84 -43.56
C GLN A 41 15.39 -27.45 -42.21
N HIS A 42 16.66 -27.24 -41.86
CA HIS A 42 17.29 -27.74 -40.63
C HIS A 42 17.31 -26.68 -39.50
N VAL A 43 16.86 -25.46 -39.80
CA VAL A 43 16.83 -24.34 -38.84
C VAL A 43 15.41 -24.20 -38.32
N HIS A 44 15.21 -24.62 -37.08
CA HIS A 44 13.96 -24.38 -36.38
C HIS A 44 13.94 -22.94 -35.89
N PHE A 45 13.11 -22.09 -36.52
CA PHE A 45 12.85 -20.75 -36.03
C PHE A 45 11.99 -20.83 -34.79
N SER A 46 12.63 -20.77 -33.63
CA SER A 46 11.93 -20.78 -32.35
C SER A 46 11.40 -19.37 -32.07
N ARG A 47 10.08 -19.25 -31.92
CA ARG A 47 9.40 -17.97 -31.68
C ARG A 47 9.44 -17.68 -30.17
N PRO A 48 10.05 -16.56 -29.73
CA PRO A 48 9.87 -16.07 -28.36
C PRO A 48 8.41 -15.74 -28.09
N LEU A 49 7.91 -16.15 -26.93
CA LEU A 49 6.55 -15.85 -26.46
C LEU A 49 6.63 -15.04 -25.18
N LEU A 50 5.74 -14.08 -25.00
CA LEU A 50 5.51 -13.46 -23.70
C LEU A 50 4.74 -14.42 -22.79
N LEU A 51 4.95 -14.34 -21.47
CA LEU A 51 4.14 -15.13 -20.53
C LEU A 51 2.63 -14.85 -20.67
N SER A 52 2.26 -13.63 -21.07
CA SER A 52 0.88 -13.25 -21.35
C SER A 52 0.32 -13.95 -22.59
N GLU A 53 1.15 -14.27 -23.60
CA GLU A 53 0.76 -15.09 -24.75
C GLU A 53 0.63 -16.56 -24.34
N VAL A 54 1.58 -17.08 -23.55
CA VAL A 54 1.55 -18.47 -23.04
C VAL A 54 0.28 -18.72 -22.21
N LEU A 55 -0.13 -17.74 -21.40
CA LEU A 55 -1.39 -17.80 -20.66
C LEU A 55 -2.62 -17.99 -21.57
N GLY A 56 -2.60 -17.44 -22.79
CA GLY A 56 -3.66 -17.63 -23.78
C GLY A 56 -3.59 -18.96 -24.54
N MET A 57 -2.52 -19.74 -24.35
CA MET A 57 -2.24 -21.02 -25.00
C MET A 57 -2.30 -22.17 -23.97
N GLU A 58 -3.36 -22.21 -23.16
CA GLU A 58 -3.52 -23.19 -22.08
C GLU A 58 -3.48 -24.64 -22.58
N GLU A 59 -3.86 -24.89 -23.83
CA GLU A 59 -3.81 -26.20 -24.49
C GLU A 59 -2.39 -26.76 -24.69
N VAL A 60 -1.37 -25.91 -24.60
CA VAL A 60 0.04 -26.30 -24.75
C VAL A 60 0.66 -26.68 -23.39
N LEU A 61 -0.06 -26.43 -22.28
CA LEU A 61 0.40 -26.78 -20.95
C LEU A 61 0.06 -28.24 -20.60
N PRO A 62 0.93 -28.96 -19.84
CA PRO A 62 2.18 -28.49 -19.25
C PRO A 62 3.34 -28.40 -20.26
N ALA A 63 4.21 -27.40 -20.12
CA ALA A 63 5.32 -27.12 -21.03
C ALA A 63 6.62 -26.74 -20.28
N GLU A 64 7.78 -27.10 -20.82
CA GLU A 64 9.08 -26.56 -20.37
C GLU A 64 9.36 -25.25 -21.12
N ALA A 65 9.77 -24.22 -20.38
CA ALA A 65 10.02 -22.89 -20.90
C ALA A 65 11.39 -22.37 -20.46
N GLU A 66 12.20 -21.88 -21.39
CA GLU A 66 13.46 -21.19 -21.09
C GLU A 66 13.27 -19.67 -21.11
N ILE A 67 13.71 -18.97 -20.07
CA ILE A 67 13.64 -17.51 -20.00
C ILE A 67 14.70 -16.93 -20.94
N LEU A 68 14.28 -16.25 -22.00
CA LEU A 68 15.19 -15.61 -22.95
C LEU A 68 15.70 -14.26 -22.42
N GLU A 69 14.84 -13.55 -21.69
CA GLU A 69 15.16 -12.25 -21.12
C GLU A 69 14.57 -12.15 -19.70
N GLY A 70 15.41 -11.83 -18.73
CA GLY A 70 15.00 -11.72 -17.32
C GLY A 70 14.17 -10.47 -17.03
N LEU A 71 13.66 -10.39 -15.79
CA LEU A 71 12.86 -9.25 -15.34
C LEU A 71 13.65 -7.94 -15.43
N THR A 72 13.14 -7.01 -16.24
CA THR A 72 13.71 -5.67 -16.40
C THR A 72 12.87 -4.67 -15.63
N GLY A 73 13.22 -4.39 -14.37
CA GLY A 73 12.48 -3.44 -13.53
C GLY A 73 12.74 -3.63 -12.03
N PRO A 74 12.12 -2.78 -11.18
CA PRO A 74 12.12 -3.00 -9.74
C PRO A 74 11.41 -4.31 -9.40
N ALA A 75 11.86 -4.98 -8.33
CA ALA A 75 11.25 -6.22 -7.87
C ALA A 75 9.76 -6.02 -7.56
N VAL A 76 8.95 -6.98 -7.97
CA VAL A 76 7.49 -7.00 -7.72
C VAL A 76 7.20 -7.65 -6.38
N PHE A 77 7.85 -8.77 -6.10
CA PHE A 77 7.76 -9.53 -4.86
C PHE A 77 9.10 -9.56 -4.14
N GLU A 78 9.04 -9.72 -2.82
CA GLU A 78 10.20 -9.97 -1.95
C GLU A 78 10.64 -11.46 -1.94
N SER A 79 9.87 -12.32 -2.61
CA SER A 79 10.09 -13.76 -2.63
C SER A 79 11.35 -14.18 -3.41
N ALA A 80 12.07 -15.16 -2.86
CA ALA A 80 13.36 -15.60 -3.40
C ALA A 80 13.28 -16.11 -4.86
N TRP A 81 12.15 -16.71 -5.25
CA TRP A 81 11.96 -17.25 -6.61
C TRP A 81 12.02 -16.16 -7.69
N VAL A 82 11.56 -14.94 -7.41
CA VAL A 82 11.59 -13.83 -8.38
C VAL A 82 13.02 -13.47 -8.77
N SER A 83 13.94 -13.52 -7.80
CA SER A 83 15.35 -13.23 -8.03
C SER A 83 16.07 -14.30 -8.87
N ARG A 84 15.47 -15.49 -9.02
CA ARG A 84 15.96 -16.60 -9.85
C ARG A 84 15.43 -16.56 -11.28
N LEU A 85 14.43 -15.72 -11.58
CA LEU A 85 13.89 -15.52 -12.94
C LEU A 85 14.88 -14.73 -13.82
N ARG A 86 15.95 -15.40 -14.23
CA ARG A 86 17.05 -14.84 -15.03
C ARG A 86 17.09 -15.50 -16.40
N ARG A 87 17.74 -14.81 -17.34
CA ARG A 87 18.00 -15.36 -18.68
C ARG A 87 18.72 -16.72 -18.58
N GLY A 88 18.26 -17.67 -19.37
CA GLY A 88 18.73 -19.06 -19.41
C GLY A 88 18.12 -19.97 -18.35
N GLN A 89 17.32 -19.43 -17.42
CA GLN A 89 16.65 -20.26 -16.42
C GLN A 89 15.51 -21.05 -17.09
N ARG A 90 15.42 -22.34 -16.77
CA ARG A 90 14.36 -23.23 -17.24
C ARG A 90 13.27 -23.41 -16.20
N LEU A 91 12.03 -23.26 -16.64
CA LEU A 91 10.81 -23.36 -15.86
C LEU A 91 9.96 -24.48 -16.41
N GLN A 92 9.30 -25.22 -15.52
CA GLN A 92 8.22 -26.11 -15.89
C GLN A 92 6.91 -25.37 -15.62
N LEU A 93 6.13 -25.11 -16.67
CA LEU A 93 4.81 -24.49 -16.58
C LEU A 93 3.77 -25.60 -16.50
N HIS A 94 3.05 -25.66 -15.39
CA HIS A 94 2.13 -26.76 -15.07
C HIS A 94 0.72 -26.51 -15.60
N GLY A 95 0.28 -25.25 -15.61
CA GLY A 95 -1.07 -24.88 -15.99
C GLY A 95 -1.43 -23.43 -15.64
N CYS A 96 -2.65 -23.05 -16.01
CA CYS A 96 -3.25 -21.76 -15.68
C CYS A 96 -4.13 -21.88 -14.43
N PHE A 97 -4.08 -20.88 -13.55
CA PHE A 97 -4.93 -20.80 -12.37
C PHE A 97 -5.77 -19.53 -12.40
N HIS A 98 -7.10 -19.73 -12.50
CA HIS A 98 -8.10 -18.68 -12.61
C HIS A 98 -8.81 -18.45 -11.27
N ALA A 99 -8.05 -18.10 -10.24
CA ALA A 99 -8.61 -17.82 -8.93
C ALA A 99 -8.29 -16.40 -8.47
N TRP A 100 -9.23 -15.83 -7.74
CA TRP A 100 -9.11 -14.49 -7.20
C TRP A 100 -8.08 -14.42 -6.07
N ARG A 101 -7.48 -13.25 -5.93
CA ARG A 101 -6.46 -12.91 -4.93
C ARG A 101 -6.90 -11.65 -4.18
N ILE A 102 -6.31 -11.42 -3.02
CA ILE A 102 -6.57 -10.21 -2.23
C ILE A 102 -5.29 -9.44 -2.00
N LEU A 103 -5.31 -8.18 -2.40
CA LEU A 103 -4.30 -7.21 -2.01
C LEU A 103 -4.53 -6.83 -0.55
N ALA A 104 -3.50 -6.96 0.27
CA ALA A 104 -3.56 -6.63 1.68
C ALA A 104 -2.36 -5.78 2.11
N SER A 105 -2.56 -4.96 3.13
CA SER A 105 -1.53 -4.15 3.76
C SER A 105 -1.53 -4.37 5.26
N ALA A 106 -0.38 -4.27 5.90
CA ALA A 106 -0.25 -4.34 7.35
C ALA A 106 -0.01 -2.93 7.90
N PRO A 107 -1.04 -2.29 8.51
CA PRO A 107 -0.91 -0.93 9.01
C PRO A 107 0.23 -0.83 10.04
N GLY A 108 1.09 0.17 9.86
CA GLY A 108 2.21 0.46 10.78
C GLY A 108 3.48 -0.37 10.56
N SER A 109 3.43 -1.48 9.79
CA SER A 109 4.65 -2.25 9.48
C SER A 109 5.25 -1.92 8.12
N GLY A 110 4.51 -1.23 7.23
CA GLY A 110 4.95 -0.96 5.85
C GLY A 110 5.08 -2.22 4.98
N ARG A 111 4.42 -3.32 5.38
CA ARG A 111 4.46 -4.60 4.66
C ARG A 111 3.17 -4.80 3.89
N HIS A 112 3.30 -5.36 2.70
CA HIS A 112 2.21 -5.50 1.74
C HIS A 112 2.18 -6.93 1.22
N PHE A 113 0.98 -7.47 1.00
CA PHE A 113 0.81 -8.89 0.71
C PHE A 113 -0.22 -9.11 -0.39
N ILE A 114 -0.06 -10.23 -1.08
CA ILE A 114 -1.09 -10.84 -1.92
C ILE A 114 -1.47 -12.18 -1.33
N LEU A 115 -2.77 -12.34 -1.08
CA LEU A 115 -3.34 -13.55 -0.52
C LEU A 115 -4.05 -14.35 -1.60
N SER A 116 -3.66 -15.61 -1.75
CA SER A 116 -4.37 -16.58 -2.57
C SER A 116 -5.74 -16.90 -1.97
N SER A 117 -6.75 -17.11 -2.81
CA SER A 117 -8.05 -17.67 -2.42
C SER A 117 -7.92 -19.03 -1.70
N ALA A 118 -6.82 -19.75 -1.93
CA ALA A 118 -6.52 -21.03 -1.29
C ALA A 118 -5.97 -20.89 0.14
N TYR A 119 -5.72 -19.66 0.63
CA TYR A 119 -5.27 -19.42 2.00
C TYR A 119 -6.33 -19.89 3.02
N GLN A 120 -5.90 -20.76 3.94
CA GLN A 120 -6.78 -21.45 4.89
C GLN A 120 -6.74 -20.89 6.31
N GLY A 121 -5.96 -19.83 6.54
CA GLY A 121 -5.95 -19.12 7.81
C GLY A 121 -7.33 -18.54 8.16
N ARG A 122 -7.54 -18.29 9.46
CA ARG A 122 -8.80 -17.77 9.98
C ARG A 122 -8.64 -16.33 10.40
N PHE A 123 -9.60 -15.51 9.98
CA PHE A 123 -9.63 -14.08 10.25
C PHE A 123 -10.71 -13.76 11.29
N ARG A 124 -10.44 -12.76 12.10
CA ARG A 124 -11.44 -12.06 12.91
C ARG A 124 -11.50 -10.63 12.42
N GLN A 125 -12.71 -10.12 12.24
CA GLN A 125 -12.93 -8.74 11.86
C GLN A 125 -12.44 -7.82 12.98
N ARG A 126 -11.82 -6.71 12.60
CA ARG A 126 -11.50 -5.63 13.52
C ARG A 126 -12.51 -4.50 13.38
N PRO A 127 -12.88 -3.84 14.50
CA PRO A 127 -13.52 -2.54 14.45
C PRO A 127 -12.78 -1.61 13.49
N ARG A 128 -13.48 -1.03 12.50
CA ARG A 128 -12.93 0.07 11.72
C ARG A 128 -12.75 1.28 12.63
N GLN A 129 -11.64 1.99 12.45
CA GLN A 129 -11.36 3.25 13.14
C GLN A 129 -11.52 4.38 12.14
N PHE A 130 -12.22 5.43 12.56
CA PHE A 130 -12.47 6.62 11.77
C PHE A 130 -11.99 7.84 12.57
N THR A 131 -11.31 8.76 11.90
CA THR A 131 -10.73 9.97 12.49
C THR A 131 -11.58 11.22 12.25
N GLY A 132 -12.72 11.07 11.58
CA GLY A 132 -13.66 12.15 11.35
C GLY A 132 -14.93 11.69 10.63
N VAL A 133 -15.87 12.63 10.51
CA VAL A 133 -17.19 12.37 9.93
C VAL A 133 -17.13 12.06 8.43
N GLN A 134 -16.18 12.64 7.68
CA GLN A 134 -15.99 12.28 6.26
C GLN A 134 -15.67 10.78 6.07
N GLU A 135 -14.88 10.22 6.98
CA GLU A 135 -14.53 8.80 6.92
C GLU A 135 -15.71 7.90 7.31
N LEU A 136 -16.56 8.33 8.25
CA LEU A 136 -17.82 7.65 8.55
C LEU A 136 -18.73 7.59 7.32
N VAL A 137 -18.84 8.71 6.60
CA VAL A 137 -19.60 8.79 5.35
C VAL A 137 -19.04 7.84 4.29
N ALA A 138 -17.71 7.82 4.11
CA ALA A 138 -17.05 6.88 3.21
C ALA A 138 -17.22 5.41 3.65
N GLY A 139 -17.40 5.18 4.95
CA GLY A 139 -17.61 3.87 5.56
C GLY A 139 -19.04 3.34 5.49
N LEU A 140 -20.03 4.18 5.17
CA LEU A 140 -21.43 3.81 5.05
C LEU A 140 -21.66 2.85 3.88
N GLN A 141 -22.49 1.83 4.11
CA GLN A 141 -22.88 0.86 3.09
C GLN A 141 -24.41 0.90 2.92
N PRO A 142 -24.93 0.89 1.69
CA PRO A 142 -26.38 0.87 1.47
C PRO A 142 -27.04 -0.31 2.19
N GLY A 143 -28.04 -0.02 3.03
CA GLY A 143 -28.81 -1.05 3.73
C GLY A 143 -28.11 -1.70 4.93
N ARG A 144 -26.96 -1.19 5.39
CA ARG A 144 -26.34 -1.60 6.66
C ARG A 144 -26.08 -0.40 7.57
N PRO A 145 -26.66 -0.37 8.79
CA PRO A 145 -26.38 0.69 9.74
C PRO A 145 -24.93 0.62 10.20
N LEU A 146 -24.23 1.76 10.17
CA LEU A 146 -22.88 1.88 10.71
C LEU A 146 -22.99 2.36 12.15
N ARG A 147 -22.73 1.46 13.10
CA ARG A 147 -22.71 1.78 14.53
C ARG A 147 -21.29 2.04 14.98
N VAL A 148 -21.07 3.18 15.62
CA VAL A 148 -19.76 3.61 16.10
C VAL A 148 -19.85 4.11 17.53
N VAL A 149 -18.75 3.97 18.26
CA VAL A 149 -18.55 4.55 19.58
C VAL A 149 -17.53 5.66 19.46
N VAL A 150 -17.83 6.82 20.05
CA VAL A 150 -16.89 7.95 20.12
C VAL A 150 -15.77 7.58 21.10
N THR A 151 -14.52 7.59 20.64
CA THR A 151 -13.34 7.27 21.43
C THR A 151 -12.44 8.48 21.70
N GLN A 152 -12.67 9.58 21.01
CA GLN A 152 -12.00 10.85 21.26
C GLN A 152 -13.02 11.97 21.11
N ASP A 153 -12.99 12.92 22.05
CA ASP A 153 -13.87 14.09 22.03
C ASP A 153 -13.77 14.80 20.68
N CYS A 154 -14.93 15.22 20.17
CA CYS A 154 -14.99 15.85 18.87
C CYS A 154 -14.54 17.32 18.95
N GLU A 155 -13.52 17.68 18.18
CA GLU A 155 -13.02 19.06 18.10
C GLU A 155 -13.74 19.79 16.96
N GLY A 156 -14.80 20.52 17.29
CA GLY A 156 -15.57 21.33 16.34
C GLY A 156 -15.21 22.81 16.40
N GLN A 157 -15.05 23.47 15.24
CA GLN A 157 -15.02 24.93 15.16
C GLN A 157 -16.43 25.48 14.88
N GLY A 158 -17.15 25.91 15.92
CA GLY A 158 -18.39 26.67 15.78
C GLY A 158 -19.47 26.32 16.80
N TYR A 159 -20.49 27.18 16.90
CA TYR A 159 -21.65 27.03 17.81
C TYR A 159 -22.67 25.95 17.37
N ASP A 160 -22.42 25.29 16.23
CA ASP A 160 -23.36 24.44 15.50
C ASP A 160 -22.98 22.95 15.54
N VAL A 161 -22.02 22.58 16.39
CA VAL A 161 -21.51 21.22 16.54
C VAL A 161 -22.15 20.57 17.76
N PRO A 162 -22.86 19.44 17.61
CA PRO A 162 -23.41 18.72 18.75
C PRO A 162 -22.29 18.27 19.71
N PRO A 163 -22.48 18.38 21.04
CA PRO A 163 -21.52 17.86 22.00
C PRO A 163 -21.48 16.33 21.91
N LEU A 164 -20.34 15.79 21.46
CA LEU A 164 -20.05 14.37 21.41
C LEU A 164 -18.87 14.07 22.35
N GLY A 165 -19.13 13.25 23.36
CA GLY A 165 -18.14 12.83 24.34
C GLY A 165 -17.67 11.40 24.13
N VAL A 166 -16.50 11.06 24.67
CA VAL A 166 -16.02 9.67 24.72
C VAL A 166 -17.07 8.76 25.36
N GLY A 167 -17.43 7.68 24.65
CA GLY A 167 -18.43 6.70 25.08
C GLY A 167 -19.78 6.81 24.35
N ASP A 168 -20.05 7.93 23.68
CA ASP A 168 -21.30 8.13 22.94
C ASP A 168 -21.44 7.11 21.80
N ARG A 169 -22.62 6.50 21.68
CA ARG A 169 -22.96 5.50 20.67
C ARG A 169 -23.78 6.14 19.56
N LEU A 170 -23.27 6.10 18.33
CA LEU A 170 -23.89 6.72 17.18
C LEU A 170 -24.21 5.67 16.11
N GLU A 171 -25.38 5.75 15.51
CA GLU A 171 -25.76 5.01 14.32
C GLU A 171 -25.84 5.97 13.13
N ALA A 172 -24.90 5.89 12.20
CA ALA A 172 -24.88 6.72 11.00
C ALA A 172 -25.88 6.21 9.96
N GLN A 173 -26.78 7.08 9.50
CA GLN A 173 -27.90 6.72 8.63
C GLN A 173 -27.72 7.19 7.18
N GLY A 174 -27.08 8.35 6.97
CA GLY A 174 -26.87 8.88 5.62
C GLY A 174 -26.54 10.37 5.59
N LEU A 175 -26.27 10.88 4.39
CA LEU A 175 -26.06 12.30 4.17
C LEU A 175 -27.40 13.05 4.06
N GLN A 176 -27.48 14.20 4.69
CA GLN A 176 -28.62 15.12 4.58
C GLN A 176 -28.13 16.50 4.12
N GLY A 177 -28.88 17.13 3.21
CA GLY A 177 -28.56 18.43 2.63
C GLY A 177 -28.01 18.35 1.21
N ASN A 178 -27.74 19.53 0.61
CA ASN A 178 -27.17 19.64 -0.73
C ASN A 178 -26.01 20.65 -0.73
N GLY A 179 -24.88 20.29 -1.35
CA GLY A 179 -23.72 21.15 -1.51
C GLY A 179 -22.95 21.41 -0.20
N PRO A 180 -22.50 22.65 0.09
CA PRO A 180 -21.62 22.95 1.23
C PRO A 180 -22.28 22.80 2.60
N SER A 181 -23.61 22.60 2.64
CA SER A 181 -24.38 22.37 3.87
C SER A 181 -24.66 20.88 4.12
N THR A 182 -24.00 19.99 3.39
CA THR A 182 -24.16 18.54 3.57
C THR A 182 -23.66 18.16 4.97
N ARG A 183 -24.50 17.47 5.75
CA ARG A 183 -24.18 16.95 7.09
C ARG A 183 -24.49 15.45 7.14
N LEU A 184 -23.82 14.73 8.03
CA LEU A 184 -24.13 13.32 8.30
C LEU A 184 -25.26 13.26 9.34
N LEU A 185 -26.34 12.57 9.00
CA LEU A 185 -27.42 12.23 9.93
C LEU A 185 -26.99 11.00 10.74
N CYS A 186 -26.94 11.17 12.05
CA CYS A 186 -26.64 10.13 13.03
C CYS A 186 -27.76 10.04 14.06
N HIS A 187 -28.01 8.84 14.57
CA HIS A 187 -28.88 8.63 15.72
C HIS A 187 -28.02 8.26 16.92
N ARG A 188 -28.07 9.06 17.98
CA ARG A 188 -27.36 8.80 19.25
C ARG A 188 -28.23 7.93 20.13
N HIS A 189 -27.74 6.74 20.48
CA HIS A 189 -28.43 5.85 21.42
C HIS A 189 -28.17 6.35 22.85
N GLY A 190 -29.24 6.56 23.62
CA GLY A 190 -29.18 6.77 25.07
C GLY A 190 -28.66 5.52 25.80
N GLY A 191 -28.40 5.64 27.10
CA GLY A 191 -27.93 4.52 27.94
C GLY A 191 -28.90 3.34 28.01
N GLU A 192 -28.64 2.37 28.90
CA GLU A 192 -29.35 1.08 28.99
C GLU A 192 -30.87 1.14 29.29
N GLU A 193 -31.43 2.33 29.46
CA GLU A 193 -32.87 2.56 29.60
C GLU A 193 -33.40 3.14 28.28
N GLU A 194 -34.55 2.66 27.82
CA GLU A 194 -35.22 2.98 26.54
C GLU A 194 -35.55 4.50 26.38
N GLU A 195 -34.54 5.36 26.38
CA GLU A 195 -34.66 6.75 25.97
C GLU A 195 -34.67 6.78 24.43
N GLU A 196 -35.72 7.41 23.89
CA GLU A 196 -35.82 7.79 22.48
C GLU A 196 -34.52 8.47 22.07
N GLY A 197 -33.69 7.78 21.29
CA GLY A 197 -32.38 8.31 20.90
C GLY A 197 -32.50 9.61 20.12
N GLU A 198 -31.50 10.47 20.23
CA GLU A 198 -31.51 11.80 19.61
C GLU A 198 -30.96 11.74 18.19
N GLU A 199 -31.65 12.36 17.23
CA GLU A 199 -31.13 12.60 15.89
C GLU A 199 -30.16 13.79 15.88
N LEU A 200 -28.93 13.55 15.43
CA LEU A 200 -27.83 14.51 15.37
C LEU A 200 -27.39 14.73 13.93
N LEU A 201 -27.08 15.99 13.59
CA LEU A 201 -26.51 16.38 12.31
C LEU A 201 -25.05 16.78 12.48
N LEU A 202 -24.14 15.89 12.07
CA LEU A 202 -22.70 16.09 12.21
C LEU A 202 -22.12 16.79 10.97
N PRO A 203 -21.41 17.92 11.13
CA PRO A 203 -20.66 18.53 10.04
C PRO A 203 -19.60 17.57 9.47
N LEU A 204 -19.40 17.59 8.16
CA LEU A 204 -18.43 16.70 7.51
C LEU A 204 -16.99 16.97 7.94
N ASP A 205 -16.65 18.22 8.24
CA ASP A 205 -15.35 18.67 8.71
C ASP A 205 -15.09 18.39 10.20
N LEU A 206 -16.08 17.82 10.92
CA LEU A 206 -15.91 17.45 12.32
C LEU A 206 -14.87 16.32 12.45
N GLY A 207 -13.76 16.66 13.12
CA GLY A 207 -12.73 15.71 13.53
C GLY A 207 -13.11 15.06 14.86
N GLY A 208 -12.75 13.79 15.01
CA GLY A 208 -13.02 13.02 16.23
C GLY A 208 -12.60 11.57 16.07
N GLY A 209 -12.55 10.82 17.16
CA GLY A 209 -12.23 9.39 17.13
C GLY A 209 -13.51 8.59 17.16
N PHE A 210 -13.75 7.75 16.17
CA PHE A 210 -14.89 6.85 16.13
C PHE A 210 -14.44 5.42 15.86
N VAL A 211 -14.96 4.47 16.61
CA VAL A 211 -14.64 3.05 16.44
C VAL A 211 -15.92 2.29 16.17
N GLU A 212 -15.96 1.53 15.08
CA GLU A 212 -17.09 0.67 14.73
C GLU A 212 -17.36 -0.34 15.85
N GLU A 213 -18.61 -0.43 16.29
CA GLU A 213 -19.01 -1.41 17.29
C GLU A 213 -18.99 -2.79 16.64
N ALA A 214 -17.86 -3.50 16.74
CA ALA A 214 -17.64 -4.74 15.99
C ALA A 214 -18.62 -5.84 16.41
N CYS A 215 -19.52 -6.19 15.50
CA CYS A 215 -20.61 -7.14 15.72
C CYS A 215 -20.19 -8.62 15.83
N ASN A 216 -18.89 -9.00 15.92
CA ASN A 216 -18.55 -10.43 15.95
C ASN A 216 -17.18 -10.87 16.50
N SER A 217 -17.19 -11.85 17.41
CA SER A 217 -16.02 -12.65 17.81
C SER A 217 -15.80 -13.90 16.94
N LYS A 218 -16.68 -14.14 15.94
CA LYS A 218 -16.57 -15.26 15.01
C LYS A 218 -15.30 -15.20 14.16
N LYS A 219 -14.84 -16.39 13.80
CA LYS A 219 -13.69 -16.62 12.93
C LYS A 219 -14.21 -16.98 11.53
N TYR A 220 -13.64 -16.36 10.51
CA TYR A 220 -14.05 -16.52 9.11
C TYR A 220 -12.90 -17.00 8.23
N ARG A 221 -13.21 -17.71 7.14
CA ARG A 221 -12.26 -17.87 6.03
C ARG A 221 -12.21 -16.59 5.19
N LEU A 222 -11.18 -16.47 4.35
CA LEU A 222 -11.02 -15.32 3.46
C LEU A 222 -12.25 -15.15 2.55
N ALA A 223 -12.71 -16.21 1.88
CA ALA A 223 -13.89 -16.18 1.01
C ALA A 223 -15.17 -15.72 1.74
N GLU A 224 -15.44 -16.31 2.91
CA GLU A 224 -16.61 -15.97 3.75
C GLU A 224 -16.58 -14.50 4.18
N LEU A 225 -15.39 -13.93 4.38
CA LEU A 225 -15.24 -12.55 4.79
C LEU A 225 -15.61 -11.58 3.67
N LEU A 226 -15.21 -11.89 2.43
CA LEU A 226 -15.50 -11.07 1.25
C LEU A 226 -16.97 -11.10 0.84
N GLU A 227 -17.69 -12.19 1.11
CA GLU A 227 -19.14 -12.25 0.90
C GLU A 227 -19.90 -11.38 1.91
N ARG A 228 -19.32 -11.19 3.09
CA ARG A 228 -19.97 -10.48 4.20
C ARG A 228 -19.63 -9.02 4.25
N GLN A 229 -18.48 -8.59 3.71
CA GLN A 229 -17.96 -7.24 3.88
C GLN A 229 -17.45 -6.67 2.56
N SER A 230 -17.68 -5.38 2.37
CA SER A 230 -17.06 -4.59 1.32
C SER A 230 -15.59 -4.35 1.65
N LEU A 231 -14.73 -4.42 0.64
CA LEU A 231 -13.36 -3.94 0.73
C LEU A 231 -13.33 -2.41 0.56
N PRO A 232 -12.40 -1.69 1.23
CA PRO A 232 -11.39 -2.21 2.14
C PRO A 232 -11.94 -2.53 3.54
N CYS A 233 -11.35 -3.51 4.23
CA CYS A 233 -11.76 -3.87 5.59
C CYS A 233 -10.58 -4.31 6.48
N GLU A 234 -10.65 -4.01 7.78
CA GLU A 234 -9.62 -4.40 8.76
C GLU A 234 -9.92 -5.75 9.41
N VAL A 235 -8.90 -6.60 9.48
CA VAL A 235 -8.97 -7.96 10.01
C VAL A 235 -7.71 -8.29 10.80
N ARG A 236 -7.78 -9.37 11.57
CA ARG A 236 -6.61 -9.98 12.22
C ARG A 236 -6.63 -11.48 11.96
N VAL A 237 -5.47 -12.06 11.67
CA VAL A 237 -5.32 -13.51 11.62
C VAL A 237 -5.33 -14.05 13.05
N VAL A 238 -6.31 -14.91 13.34
CA VAL A 238 -6.50 -15.54 14.65
C VAL A 238 -6.10 -17.02 14.67
N ALA A 239 -6.01 -17.65 13.50
CA ALA A 239 -5.37 -18.94 13.35
C ALA A 239 -4.58 -18.91 12.03
N PRO A 240 -3.27 -19.18 12.07
CA PRO A 240 -2.46 -19.23 10.85
C PRO A 240 -2.89 -20.39 9.94
N ASP A 241 -2.51 -20.33 8.68
CA ASP A 241 -2.75 -21.39 7.71
C ASP A 241 -1.91 -22.63 8.06
N PRO A 242 -2.52 -23.80 8.31
CA PRO A 242 -1.80 -25.04 8.64
C PRO A 242 -0.97 -25.59 7.47
N GLY A 243 -1.25 -25.17 6.23
CA GLY A 243 -0.51 -25.57 5.05
C GLY A 243 0.77 -24.77 4.81
N LEU A 244 1.04 -23.73 5.61
CA LEU A 244 2.26 -22.93 5.52
C LEU A 244 3.21 -23.31 6.66
N GLU A 245 4.49 -23.55 6.35
CA GLU A 245 5.51 -23.82 7.37
C GLU A 245 5.69 -22.63 8.32
N ARG A 246 5.59 -21.40 7.80
CA ARG A 246 5.61 -20.16 8.55
C ARG A 246 4.62 -19.17 7.95
N ASP A 247 3.51 -18.96 8.64
CA ASP A 247 2.53 -17.96 8.25
C ASP A 247 2.94 -16.57 8.76
N THR A 248 3.44 -15.72 7.86
CA THR A 248 3.89 -14.36 8.17
C THR A 248 2.74 -13.44 8.60
N LEU A 249 1.49 -13.78 8.27
CA LEU A 249 0.32 -12.97 8.60
C LEU A 249 -0.12 -13.18 10.05
N GLY A 250 0.12 -14.36 10.60
CA GLY A 250 -0.24 -14.70 11.99
C GLY A 250 0.46 -13.84 13.05
N ALA A 251 1.65 -13.32 12.73
CA ALA A 251 2.42 -12.44 13.60
C ALA A 251 1.96 -10.97 13.57
N LEU A 252 1.13 -10.59 12.59
CA LEU A 252 0.72 -9.20 12.40
C LEU A 252 -0.44 -8.84 13.36
N PRO A 253 -0.40 -7.65 14.00
CA PRO A 253 -1.46 -7.23 14.91
C PRO A 253 -2.76 -6.88 14.17
N ALA A 254 -2.65 -6.39 12.94
CA ALA A 254 -3.75 -6.03 12.06
C ALA A 254 -3.34 -6.20 10.59
N LEU A 255 -4.31 -6.49 9.75
CA LEU A 255 -4.20 -6.59 8.31
C LEU A 255 -5.40 -5.87 7.70
N ARG A 256 -5.16 -4.99 6.74
CA ARG A 256 -6.18 -4.32 5.96
C ARG A 256 -6.27 -5.00 4.60
N LEU A 257 -7.43 -5.55 4.28
CA LEU A 257 -7.72 -6.09 2.96
C LEU A 257 -8.16 -4.93 2.08
N GLU A 258 -7.45 -4.65 1.00
CA GLU A 258 -7.63 -3.44 0.18
C GLU A 258 -8.55 -3.69 -1.01
N ALA A 259 -8.24 -4.71 -1.81
CA ALA A 259 -8.94 -4.98 -3.06
C ALA A 259 -8.85 -6.45 -3.47
N ARG A 260 -9.85 -6.88 -4.24
CA ARG A 260 -9.89 -8.19 -4.89
C ARG A 260 -9.32 -8.09 -6.30
N LEU A 261 -8.45 -9.04 -6.62
CA LEU A 261 -7.76 -9.17 -7.89
C LEU A 261 -8.25 -10.46 -8.56
N ASP A 262 -8.98 -10.36 -9.66
CA ASP A 262 -9.47 -11.52 -10.42
C ASP A 262 -8.55 -11.85 -11.61
N GLN A 263 -7.24 -11.58 -11.47
CA GLN A 263 -6.26 -11.80 -12.53
C GLN A 263 -5.80 -13.27 -12.59
N PRO A 264 -5.55 -13.80 -13.78
CA PRO A 264 -5.03 -15.15 -13.97
C PRO A 264 -3.53 -15.25 -13.65
N PHE A 265 -3.12 -16.40 -13.15
CA PHE A 265 -1.72 -16.73 -12.83
C PHE A 265 -1.32 -18.00 -13.56
N LEU A 266 -0.05 -18.10 -13.95
CA LEU A 266 0.56 -19.36 -14.35
C LEU A 266 1.13 -20.05 -13.12
N VAL A 267 0.97 -21.36 -13.02
CA VAL A 267 1.65 -22.16 -11.99
C VAL A 267 2.90 -22.75 -12.62
N GLY A 268 4.05 -22.48 -12.01
CA GLY A 268 5.33 -22.99 -12.49
C GLY A 268 6.24 -23.45 -11.37
N SER A 269 7.25 -24.22 -11.72
CA SER A 269 8.36 -24.57 -10.84
C SER A 269 9.67 -24.47 -11.60
N PHE A 270 10.80 -24.43 -10.88
CA PHE A 270 12.09 -24.59 -11.54
C PHE A 270 12.29 -26.05 -11.92
N CYS A 271 12.93 -26.33 -13.06
CA CYS A 271 13.22 -27.71 -13.48
C CYS A 271 14.15 -28.44 -12.49
N GLU A 272 14.96 -27.69 -11.74
CA GLU A 272 15.82 -28.20 -10.66
C GLU A 272 15.01 -28.66 -9.43
N GLU A 273 13.84 -28.07 -9.20
CA GLU A 273 13.02 -28.21 -7.99
C GLU A 273 11.52 -28.29 -8.36
N PRO A 274 11.05 -29.38 -9.00
CA PRO A 274 9.68 -29.48 -9.51
C PRO A 274 8.60 -29.51 -8.41
N GLU A 275 8.98 -29.88 -7.18
CA GLU A 275 8.08 -29.94 -6.02
C GLU A 275 7.71 -28.55 -5.47
N GLU A 276 8.58 -27.55 -5.67
CA GLU A 276 8.38 -26.18 -5.19
C GLU A 276 7.73 -25.32 -6.28
N GLY A 277 6.40 -25.29 -6.25
CA GLY A 277 5.60 -24.48 -7.16
C GLY A 277 5.44 -23.04 -6.69
N PHE A 278 5.41 -22.11 -7.64
CA PHE A 278 5.10 -20.71 -7.42
C PHE A 278 4.12 -20.19 -8.48
N GLU A 279 3.40 -19.13 -8.11
CA GLU A 279 2.41 -18.49 -8.99
C GLU A 279 3.08 -17.30 -9.71
N ILE A 280 3.08 -17.33 -11.03
CA ILE A 280 3.68 -16.31 -11.90
C ILE A 280 2.54 -15.47 -12.48
N PRO A 281 2.37 -14.20 -12.07
CA PRO A 281 1.41 -13.27 -12.68
C PRO A 281 1.95 -12.74 -14.01
N PRO A 282 1.44 -13.19 -15.17
CA PRO A 282 2.00 -12.78 -16.46
C PRO A 282 1.82 -11.29 -16.73
N GLN A 283 0.76 -10.68 -16.19
CA GLN A 283 0.49 -9.24 -16.35
C GLN A 283 1.46 -8.35 -15.57
N TRP A 284 2.17 -8.88 -14.57
CA TRP A 284 3.11 -8.10 -13.75
C TRP A 284 4.56 -8.46 -14.07
N LEU A 285 4.80 -9.67 -14.58
CA LEU A 285 6.09 -10.23 -14.91
C LEU A 285 6.14 -10.48 -16.43
N ASP A 286 6.40 -9.43 -17.21
CA ASP A 286 6.44 -9.50 -18.68
C ASP A 286 7.76 -10.10 -19.18
N LEU A 287 7.91 -11.41 -18.92
CA LEU A 287 9.05 -12.22 -19.34
C LEU A 287 8.83 -12.78 -20.75
N SER A 288 9.92 -12.81 -21.52
CA SER A 288 9.96 -13.53 -22.80
C SER A 288 10.56 -14.91 -22.56
N VAL A 289 9.82 -15.93 -22.97
CA VAL A 289 10.19 -17.34 -22.83
C VAL A 289 10.19 -18.04 -24.17
N LEU A 290 10.94 -19.13 -24.24
CA LEU A 290 10.89 -20.08 -25.36
C LEU A 290 10.33 -21.40 -24.85
N LEU A 291 9.23 -21.85 -25.42
CA LEU A 291 8.69 -23.18 -25.13
C LEU A 291 9.56 -24.23 -25.82
N SER A 292 9.85 -25.31 -25.09
CA SER A 292 10.58 -26.45 -25.62
C SER A 292 9.60 -27.43 -26.26
N ASP A 293 9.97 -27.99 -27.41
CA ASP A 293 9.20 -29.03 -28.10
C ASP A 293 9.38 -30.42 -27.47
N GLU A 294 10.19 -30.55 -26.41
CA GLU A 294 10.41 -31.81 -25.71
C GLU A 294 9.16 -32.23 -24.93
N PRO A 295 8.74 -33.51 -25.02
CA PRO A 295 7.59 -34.00 -24.28
C PRO A 295 7.87 -33.93 -22.78
N VAL A 296 7.15 -33.04 -22.10
CA VAL A 296 7.24 -32.87 -20.65
C VAL A 296 6.71 -34.13 -19.98
N HIS A 297 7.57 -34.81 -19.21
CA HIS A 297 7.12 -35.87 -18.31
C HIS A 297 6.11 -35.26 -17.34
N LEU A 298 4.90 -35.84 -17.28
CA LEU A 298 3.81 -35.36 -16.42
C LEU A 298 4.37 -35.07 -15.01
N PRO A 299 4.51 -33.79 -14.62
CA PRO A 299 5.12 -33.48 -13.34
C PRO A 299 4.22 -34.00 -12.23
N ALA A 300 4.83 -34.44 -11.14
CA ALA A 300 4.10 -34.62 -9.90
C ALA A 300 3.39 -33.29 -9.56
N PRO A 301 2.12 -33.31 -9.11
CA PRO A 301 1.41 -32.09 -8.80
C PRO A 301 2.21 -31.30 -7.74
N CYS A 302 2.52 -30.04 -8.01
CA CYS A 302 3.28 -29.19 -7.08
C CYS A 302 2.68 -29.28 -5.68
N THR A 303 3.44 -29.85 -4.75
CA THR A 303 2.96 -30.13 -3.40
C THR A 303 3.00 -28.89 -2.50
N ARG A 304 3.85 -27.92 -2.84
CA ARG A 304 4.04 -26.66 -2.10
C ARG A 304 3.79 -25.48 -3.03
N GLN A 305 2.72 -24.74 -2.77
CA GLN A 305 2.40 -23.48 -3.44
C GLN A 305 2.33 -22.37 -2.41
N SER A 306 2.97 -21.24 -2.72
CA SER A 306 2.89 -20.06 -1.87
C SER A 306 1.47 -19.48 -1.91
N ARG A 307 0.84 -19.40 -0.74
CA ARG A 307 -0.52 -18.82 -0.59
C ARG A 307 -0.48 -17.35 -0.17
N VAL A 308 0.70 -16.87 0.23
CA VAL A 308 0.93 -15.52 0.74
C VAL A 308 2.24 -15.03 0.14
N GLU A 309 2.16 -14.01 -0.70
CA GLU A 309 3.31 -13.39 -1.35
C GLU A 309 3.49 -11.96 -0.79
N GLU A 310 4.71 -11.60 -0.40
CA GLU A 310 5.02 -10.24 0.06
C GLU A 310 5.42 -9.36 -1.14
N LEU A 311 4.79 -8.18 -1.23
CA LEU A 311 5.03 -7.20 -2.28
C LEU A 311 6.05 -6.16 -1.86
N THR A 312 6.78 -5.64 -2.83
CA THR A 312 7.55 -4.41 -2.61
C THR A 312 6.62 -3.21 -2.44
N GLU A 313 7.00 -2.27 -1.58
CA GLU A 313 6.23 -1.05 -1.33
C GLU A 313 5.94 -0.26 -2.63
N ALA A 314 6.96 -0.14 -3.49
CA ALA A 314 6.83 0.55 -4.77
C ALA A 314 5.79 -0.11 -5.68
N PHE A 315 5.75 -1.45 -5.71
CA PHE A 315 4.76 -2.17 -6.52
C PHE A 315 3.35 -2.07 -5.92
N TYR A 316 3.23 -2.16 -4.60
CA TYR A 316 1.95 -2.01 -3.90
C TYR A 316 1.24 -0.70 -4.26
N TYR A 317 1.92 0.45 -4.13
CA TYR A 317 1.31 1.74 -4.46
C TYR A 317 1.03 1.90 -5.97
N ARG A 318 1.86 1.31 -6.82
CA ARG A 318 1.59 1.26 -8.27
C ARG A 318 0.30 0.49 -8.56
N LEU A 319 0.08 -0.64 -7.90
CA LEU A 319 -1.11 -1.46 -8.07
C LEU A 319 -2.35 -0.73 -7.52
N LEU A 320 -2.25 -0.10 -6.34
CA LEU A 320 -3.33 0.73 -5.79
C LEU A 320 -3.78 1.83 -6.75
N ALA A 321 -2.84 2.52 -7.40
CA ALA A 321 -3.14 3.58 -8.36
C ALA A 321 -3.88 3.10 -9.61
N GLN A 322 -3.83 1.80 -9.92
CA GLN A 322 -4.53 1.19 -11.06
C GLN A 322 -5.93 0.67 -10.68
N LEU A 323 -6.24 0.57 -9.38
CA LEU A 323 -7.51 0.02 -8.92
C LEU A 323 -8.63 1.07 -8.99
N PRO A 324 -9.84 0.70 -9.46
CA PRO A 324 -10.94 1.65 -9.66
C PRO A 324 -11.44 2.34 -8.39
N SER A 325 -11.18 1.76 -7.21
CA SER A 325 -11.75 2.15 -5.92
C SER A 325 -10.87 3.05 -5.08
N HIS A 326 -9.61 3.30 -5.46
CA HIS A 326 -8.71 4.09 -4.63
C HIS A 326 -8.78 5.57 -5.01
N PRO A 327 -9.06 6.48 -4.05
CA PRO A 327 -8.97 7.90 -4.31
C PRO A 327 -7.55 8.22 -4.78
N ALA A 328 -7.44 9.02 -5.84
CA ALA A 328 -6.16 9.48 -6.38
C ALA A 328 -5.29 10.00 -5.23
N PRO A 329 -3.97 9.70 -5.23
CA PRO A 329 -3.08 10.22 -4.18
C PRO A 329 -3.26 11.73 -4.08
N PRO A 330 -3.34 12.30 -2.86
CA PRO A 330 -3.52 13.73 -2.71
C PRO A 330 -2.40 14.44 -3.48
N PRO A 331 -2.71 15.52 -4.22
CA PRO A 331 -1.73 16.21 -5.02
C PRO A 331 -0.52 16.56 -4.15
N PRO A 332 0.72 16.45 -4.68
CA PRO A 332 1.91 16.71 -3.91
C PRO A 332 1.79 18.09 -3.26
N ARG A 333 1.88 18.10 -1.93
CA ARG A 333 1.73 19.31 -1.12
C ARG A 333 2.68 20.37 -1.69
N PRO A 334 2.22 21.61 -1.94
CA PRO A 334 3.10 22.66 -2.44
C PRO A 334 4.36 22.77 -1.59
N PRO A 335 5.53 22.98 -2.20
CA PRO A 335 6.76 23.15 -1.44
C PRO A 335 6.56 24.27 -0.43
N LYS A 336 6.83 23.97 0.84
CA LYS A 336 6.76 24.91 1.95
C LYS A 336 7.55 26.16 1.54
N PRO A 337 6.97 27.37 1.54
CA PRO A 337 7.71 28.58 1.20
C PRO A 337 8.93 28.68 2.12
N ALA A 338 10.12 28.74 1.52
CA ALA A 338 11.33 29.00 2.26
C ALA A 338 11.13 30.36 2.96
N GLN A 339 11.09 30.35 4.29
CA GLN A 339 11.19 31.57 5.07
C GLN A 339 12.51 32.24 4.68
N ALA A 340 12.40 33.35 3.96
CA ALA A 340 13.51 34.21 3.66
C ALA A 340 14.03 34.80 4.98
N GLY A 341 15.24 34.42 5.38
CA GLY A 341 15.88 34.96 6.57
C GLY A 341 17.31 34.44 6.76
N MET A 342 18.28 35.28 6.38
CA MET A 342 19.71 35.27 6.75
C MET A 342 20.62 34.19 6.12
N GLY A 343 21.40 34.63 5.13
CA GLY A 343 22.60 33.93 4.65
C GLY A 343 23.73 33.90 5.68
N PRO A 344 24.83 33.20 5.37
CA PRO A 344 26.01 33.96 4.94
C PRO A 344 26.86 33.26 3.87
N GLY A 345 27.73 34.05 3.23
CA GLY A 345 29.06 33.58 2.79
C GLY A 345 29.11 33.05 1.37
N GLY A 346 29.64 33.87 0.47
CA GLY A 346 29.66 33.57 -0.95
C GLY A 346 30.73 32.57 -1.38
N ARG A 347 30.61 32.14 -2.64
CA ARG A 347 31.74 31.94 -3.56
C ARG A 347 31.19 31.88 -4.99
N ARG A 348 31.73 32.77 -5.83
CA ARG A 348 31.47 32.88 -7.26
C ARG A 348 32.20 31.77 -8.02
N SER A 349 31.57 31.23 -9.06
CA SER A 349 32.20 30.89 -10.36
C SER A 349 31.08 30.64 -11.38
N SER A 350 30.72 31.63 -12.19
CA SER A 350 31.19 31.85 -13.57
C SER A 350 30.60 30.88 -14.61
N VAL A 351 29.51 31.30 -15.25
CA VAL A 351 29.11 30.88 -16.60
C VAL A 351 29.10 32.14 -17.47
N PRO A 352 29.70 32.18 -18.67
CA PRO A 352 29.59 33.33 -19.56
C PRO A 352 28.32 33.22 -20.40
N SER A 353 27.47 34.24 -20.33
CA SER A 353 26.39 34.50 -21.29
C SER A 353 26.63 35.89 -21.88
N THR A 354 26.91 35.92 -23.18
CA THR A 354 27.21 37.15 -23.91
C THR A 354 25.94 37.80 -24.42
N SER A 355 25.75 39.07 -24.01
CA SER A 355 25.14 40.20 -24.73
C SER A 355 23.71 40.09 -25.29
N LEU A 356 22.85 41.05 -24.92
CA LEU A 356 22.70 42.29 -25.71
C LEU A 356 21.83 43.35 -24.96
N VAL A 357 22.46 44.53 -24.84
CA VAL A 357 21.90 45.89 -24.93
C VAL A 357 21.02 46.45 -23.81
N SER A 358 21.65 47.43 -23.16
CA SER A 358 21.16 48.45 -22.23
C SER A 358 20.52 49.63 -22.97
N VAL A 359 19.45 50.21 -22.41
CA VAL A 359 19.27 51.68 -22.36
C VAL A 359 18.68 52.07 -20.99
N ARG A 360 19.33 53.06 -20.36
CA ARG A 360 19.08 53.78 -19.09
C ARG A 360 18.80 55.27 -19.47
N PRO A 361 18.54 56.26 -18.58
CA PRO A 361 18.14 56.27 -17.14
C PRO A 361 17.18 57.42 -16.66
N ALA A 362 16.74 57.36 -15.38
CA ALA A 362 16.66 58.43 -14.34
C ALA A 362 15.54 59.53 -14.32
N PRO A 363 15.29 60.30 -13.21
CA PRO A 363 15.25 60.02 -11.74
C PRO A 363 14.05 60.77 -10.98
N PRO A 364 14.10 61.24 -9.68
CA PRO A 364 13.45 60.60 -8.48
C PRO A 364 12.61 61.51 -7.49
N LEU A 365 12.19 60.91 -6.34
CA LEU A 365 11.86 61.45 -4.97
C LEU A 365 10.37 61.73 -4.59
N PRO A 366 9.98 61.79 -3.27
CA PRO A 366 10.35 61.01 -2.06
C PRO A 366 9.12 60.57 -1.21
N PRO A 367 9.28 59.87 -0.06
CA PRO A 367 8.27 59.90 1.02
C PRO A 367 8.80 60.58 2.31
N LEU A 368 7.88 61.29 2.99
CA LEU A 368 8.08 61.96 4.26
C LEU A 368 8.13 60.99 5.47
N THR A 369 9.03 61.35 6.37
CA THR A 369 9.16 61.05 7.81
C THR A 369 7.85 61.02 8.61
N THR A 370 7.75 60.17 9.66
CA THR A 370 7.99 60.59 11.07
C THR A 370 7.78 59.45 12.10
N LEU A 371 8.79 59.30 12.98
CA LEU A 371 8.79 59.13 14.46
C LEU A 371 7.74 58.21 15.15
N ALA A 372 7.99 57.52 16.27
CA ALA A 372 9.16 57.15 17.06
C ALA A 372 8.63 56.45 18.34
N ARG A 373 9.56 55.78 19.05
CA ARG A 373 9.55 55.39 20.48
C ARG A 373 8.77 54.12 20.84
N SER A 374 9.42 52.98 21.09
CA SER A 374 10.34 52.63 22.19
C SER A 374 9.63 52.40 23.52
N SER A 375 9.66 51.16 24.02
CA SER A 375 9.76 50.83 25.45
C SER A 375 10.12 49.35 25.59
N THR A 376 11.00 49.08 26.54
CA THR A 376 11.85 47.91 26.79
C THR A 376 11.18 46.71 27.46
N PRO A 377 11.80 45.51 27.40
CA PRO A 377 11.32 44.29 28.07
C PRO A 377 11.95 44.13 29.47
N ASN A 378 11.18 43.59 30.43
CA ASN A 378 11.72 43.18 31.72
C ASN A 378 11.53 41.68 31.97
N GLN A 379 12.58 41.13 32.60
CA GLN A 379 12.94 39.73 32.80
C GLN A 379 12.31 39.12 34.08
N TYR A 380 12.58 37.81 34.24
CA TYR A 380 12.54 36.97 35.46
C TYR A 380 11.16 36.38 35.82
N GLY A 381 11.03 35.09 36.18
CA GLY A 381 12.01 34.05 36.41
C GLY A 381 11.34 32.73 36.84
N ARG A 382 12.02 31.61 36.58
CA ARG A 382 11.75 30.30 37.19
C ARG A 382 12.20 30.30 38.65
N ARG A 383 11.45 29.63 39.54
CA ARG A 383 12.01 28.81 40.64
C ARG A 383 10.96 27.83 41.19
N GLY A 384 11.42 26.61 41.43
CA GLY A 384 10.69 25.56 42.15
C GLY A 384 10.81 25.68 43.70
N PRO A 385 10.41 24.62 44.44
CA PRO A 385 9.80 24.67 45.78
C PRO A 385 10.81 24.60 46.93
N PRO A 386 10.39 24.77 48.21
CA PRO A 386 10.17 23.59 49.08
C PRO A 386 9.15 23.71 50.25
N SER A 387 8.90 22.53 50.83
CA SER A 387 8.21 22.09 52.07
C SER A 387 8.35 22.94 53.37
N SER A 388 7.30 22.96 54.19
CA SER A 388 7.35 22.60 55.63
C SER A 388 5.96 22.50 56.29
N ALA A 389 5.89 21.64 57.31
CA ALA A 389 4.73 21.12 58.04
C ALA A 389 4.00 22.10 58.98
N GLY A 390 2.78 21.73 59.40
CA GLY A 390 2.05 22.33 60.53
C GLY A 390 0.59 21.87 60.63
N THR A 391 0.35 20.91 61.53
CA THR A 391 -0.91 20.30 62.00
C THR A 391 -2.00 21.29 62.39
N GLU A 392 -3.26 21.06 61.98
CA GLU A 392 -4.48 21.16 62.83
C GLU A 392 -5.61 20.26 62.28
N SER A 393 -6.40 19.75 63.22
CA SER A 393 -7.38 18.67 63.13
C SER A 393 -8.68 19.06 62.43
N HIS A 394 -9.19 18.23 61.52
CA HIS A 394 -10.63 18.03 61.34
C HIS A 394 -10.90 16.58 60.93
N SER A 395 -11.79 15.97 61.70
CA SER A 395 -12.32 14.62 61.55
C SER A 395 -13.18 14.49 60.31
N ASP A 396 -12.89 13.51 59.45
CA ASP A 396 -13.88 12.89 58.58
C ASP A 396 -13.55 11.39 58.50
N GLU A 397 -14.47 10.57 59.00
CA GLU A 397 -14.44 9.12 58.94
C GLU A 397 -14.46 8.68 57.48
N HIS A 398 -13.36 8.07 57.01
CA HIS A 398 -13.33 7.38 55.74
C HIS A 398 -13.81 5.93 55.94
N ASP A 399 -15.05 5.66 55.53
CA ASP A 399 -15.52 4.30 55.24
C ASP A 399 -14.73 3.75 54.04
N TYR A 400 -13.64 3.04 54.31
CA TYR A 400 -13.06 2.15 53.32
C TYR A 400 -13.88 0.87 53.28
N GLU A 401 -14.88 0.82 52.39
CA GLU A 401 -15.49 -0.43 52.00
C GLU A 401 -14.38 -1.40 51.53
N THR A 402 -14.40 -2.57 52.14
CA THR A 402 -13.48 -3.66 51.82
C THR A 402 -13.73 -4.06 50.36
N VAL A 403 -12.69 -3.92 49.52
CA VAL A 403 -12.77 -4.29 48.10
C VAL A 403 -13.22 -5.73 47.99
N ASP A 404 -14.43 -5.90 47.48
CA ASP A 404 -15.13 -7.15 47.28
C ASP A 404 -14.21 -8.15 46.53
N ASP A 405 -14.10 -9.39 47.01
CA ASP A 405 -13.28 -10.46 46.38
C ASP A 405 -13.65 -10.69 44.89
N ASN A 406 -14.83 -10.24 44.49
CA ASN A 406 -15.29 -10.21 43.11
C ASN A 406 -14.55 -9.20 42.22
N ILE A 407 -14.11 -8.05 42.75
CA ILE A 407 -13.34 -7.05 42.00
C ILE A 407 -11.93 -7.58 41.72
N GLN A 408 -11.28 -8.20 42.71
CA GLN A 408 -9.96 -8.84 42.50
C GLN A 408 -10.03 -10.02 41.52
N LYS A 409 -11.10 -10.84 41.57
CA LYS A 409 -11.32 -11.89 40.55
C LYS A 409 -11.57 -11.34 39.16
N THR A 410 -12.19 -10.18 39.04
CA THR A 410 -12.44 -9.50 37.77
C THR A 410 -11.16 -8.90 37.21
N ILE A 411 -10.32 -8.31 38.06
CA ILE A 411 -9.00 -7.78 37.69
C ILE A 411 -8.06 -8.93 37.23
N CYS A 412 -8.02 -10.06 37.95
CA CYS A 412 -7.24 -11.23 37.52
C CYS A 412 -7.74 -11.83 36.20
N LYS A 413 -9.06 -11.83 35.94
CA LYS A 413 -9.63 -12.26 34.66
C LYS A 413 -9.30 -11.29 33.52
N MET A 414 -9.30 -9.98 33.76
CA MET A 414 -8.92 -9.01 32.74
C MET A 414 -7.43 -9.07 32.39
N GLN A 415 -6.55 -9.33 33.38
CA GLN A 415 -5.11 -9.53 33.14
C GLN A 415 -4.78 -10.83 32.38
N THR A 416 -5.66 -11.84 32.40
CA THR A 416 -5.50 -13.06 31.58
C THR A 416 -6.05 -12.90 30.16
N ILE A 417 -6.96 -11.94 29.93
CA ILE A 417 -7.59 -11.69 28.63
C ILE A 417 -6.82 -10.62 27.82
N PHE A 418 -6.11 -9.72 28.51
CA PHE A 418 -5.22 -8.73 27.90
C PHE A 418 -3.85 -8.73 28.58
N PRO A 419 -2.90 -9.56 28.13
CA PRO A 419 -1.50 -9.33 28.44
C PRO A 419 -1.03 -8.13 27.61
N PHE A 420 -0.55 -7.08 28.27
CA PHE A 420 0.25 -6.05 27.62
C PHE A 420 1.54 -6.64 27.07
#